data_AF-A0A418Q6T0-F1
#
_entry.id   AF-A0A418Q6T0-F1
#
_cell.length_a   1.000
_cell.length_b   1.000
_cell.length_c   1.000
_cell.angle_alpha   90.00
_cell.angle_beta   90.00
_cell.angle_gamma   90.00
#
_symmetry.space_group_name_H-M   'P 1'
#
loop_
_entity.id
_entity.type
_entity.pdbx_description
1 polymer ?
#
loop_
_entity_poly.entity_id
_entity_poly.type
_entity_poly.pdbx_seq_one_letter_code
_entity_poly.pdbx_strand_id
1 'polypeptide(L)'
;MIDLASALIQLPVLVPLDINISPNDSGLPGISQLRTIVGAVMTIGLILSVLALIISAIVWGFGANSSNPHLAGRGKIGVLVSCGAAVICGAAVTLINFFWNVGQQV
;
A
#
# COMPACT_ATOMS: atom_id res chain seq x y z
N MET A 1 -6.77 50.79 32.36
CA MET A 1 -5.47 50.18 32.04
C MET A 1 -5.70 48.98 31.12
N ILE A 2 -6.13 49.25 29.88
CA ILE A 2 -6.17 48.25 28.81
C ILE A 2 -4.80 48.31 28.16
N ASP A 3 -4.03 47.24 28.33
CA ASP A 3 -2.66 47.17 27.84
C ASP A 3 -2.69 46.95 26.32
N LEU A 4 -2.22 47.93 25.55
CA LEU A 4 -2.15 47.86 24.09
C LEU A 4 -1.27 46.69 23.63
N ALA A 5 -0.35 46.18 24.47
CA ALA A 5 0.44 44.99 24.22
C ALA A 5 -0.40 43.70 24.29
N SER A 6 -1.47 43.66 25.09
CA SER A 6 -2.38 42.51 25.18
C SER A 6 -3.28 42.36 23.94
N ALA A 7 -3.60 43.46 23.25
CA ALA A 7 -4.38 43.45 22.01
C ALA A 7 -3.57 42.98 20.78
N LEU A 8 -2.25 43.19 20.79
CA LEU A 8 -1.34 42.77 19.71
C LEU A 8 -0.93 41.28 19.81
N ILE A 9 -1.16 40.63 20.95
CA ILE A 9 -0.92 39.19 21.15
C ILE A 9 -2.12 38.35 20.65
N GLN A 10 -3.27 38.97 20.32
CA GLN A 10 -4.49 38.27 19.88
C GLN A 10 -4.74 38.27 18.35
N LEU A 11 -3.81 38.76 17.53
CA LEU A 11 -3.92 38.79 16.05
C LEU A 11 -2.53 38.56 15.44
N PRO A 12 -2.18 37.45 14.74
CA PRO A 12 -2.97 36.37 14.16
C PRO A 12 -2.39 34.96 14.46
N VAL A 13 -2.98 34.21 15.40
CA VAL A 13 -2.75 32.74 15.51
C VAL A 13 -3.96 31.95 14.99
N LEU A 14 -4.72 32.55 14.07
CA LEU A 14 -5.94 31.99 13.48
C LEU A 14 -6.01 32.24 11.98
N VAL A 15 -4.89 32.08 11.28
CA VAL A 15 -5.02 31.51 9.95
C VAL A 15 -4.98 30.00 10.19
N PRO A 16 -6.12 29.29 10.32
CA PRO A 16 -6.09 27.93 9.82
C PRO A 16 -5.55 28.11 8.40
N LEU A 17 -4.35 27.62 8.14
CA LEU A 17 -3.98 27.30 6.77
C LEU A 17 -4.91 26.15 6.40
N ASP A 18 -6.16 26.52 6.13
CA ASP A 18 -7.19 25.69 5.56
C ASP A 18 -6.73 25.49 4.12
N ILE A 19 -5.73 24.64 3.98
CA ILE A 19 -5.23 24.13 2.72
C ILE A 19 -6.29 23.12 2.29
N ASN A 20 -7.43 23.67 1.87
CA ASN A 20 -8.56 22.93 1.35
C ASN A 20 -8.23 22.44 -0.06
N ILE A 21 -7.45 21.36 -0.13
CA ILE A 21 -7.22 20.62 -1.36
C ILE A 21 -8.36 19.63 -1.50
N SER A 22 -9.42 20.07 -2.18
CA SER A 22 -10.51 19.18 -2.59
C SER A 22 -9.93 18.04 -3.43
N PRO A 23 -10.19 16.77 -3.08
CA PRO A 23 -9.90 15.64 -3.95
C PRO A 23 -10.58 15.87 -5.31
N ASN A 24 -9.81 15.77 -6.40
CA ASN A 24 -10.35 15.98 -7.74
C ASN A 24 -9.76 14.96 -8.72
N ASP A 25 -10.62 14.25 -9.45
CA ASP A 25 -10.23 13.34 -10.53
C ASP A 25 -10.14 14.04 -11.90
N SER A 26 -10.45 15.34 -11.98
CA SER A 26 -10.50 16.13 -13.22
C SER A 26 -9.36 17.13 -13.41
N GLY A 27 -8.44 17.25 -12.45
CA GLY A 27 -7.38 18.28 -12.45
C GLY A 27 -6.18 17.95 -13.37
N LEU A 28 -6.05 16.69 -13.79
CA LEU A 28 -4.99 16.21 -14.66
C LEU A 28 -5.61 15.37 -15.79
N PRO A 29 -5.58 15.86 -17.05
CA PRO A 29 -5.97 15.06 -18.21
C PRO A 29 -5.19 13.74 -18.24
N GLY A 30 -5.85 12.62 -17.96
CA GLY A 30 -5.24 11.27 -17.95
C GLY A 30 -5.28 10.49 -16.62
N ILE A 31 -5.85 11.02 -15.53
CA ILE A 31 -5.97 10.29 -14.25
C ILE A 31 -6.71 8.94 -14.38
N SER A 32 -7.68 8.85 -15.28
CA SER A 32 -8.46 7.62 -15.54
C SER A 32 -7.59 6.49 -16.12
N GLN A 33 -6.72 6.81 -17.07
CA GLN A 33 -5.74 5.85 -17.59
C GLN A 33 -4.76 5.42 -16.51
N LEU A 34 -4.26 6.34 -15.68
CA LEU A 34 -3.36 6.00 -14.58
C LEU A 34 -4.01 5.03 -13.59
N ARG A 35 -5.26 5.28 -13.16
CA ARG A 35 -6.01 4.34 -12.31
C ARG A 35 -6.19 2.97 -12.97
N THR A 36 -6.45 2.94 -14.28
CA THR A 36 -6.62 1.69 -15.04
C THR A 36 -5.32 0.89 -15.09
N ILE A 37 -4.18 1.55 -15.36
CA ILE A 37 -2.86 0.92 -15.39
C ILE A 37 -2.52 0.35 -14.01
N VAL A 38 -2.73 1.12 -12.94
CA VAL A 38 -2.49 0.65 -11.56
C VAL A 38 -3.39 -0.55 -11.22
N GLY A 39 -4.67 -0.50 -11.59
CA GLY A 39 -5.59 -1.62 -11.42
C GLY A 39 -5.14 -2.88 -12.17
N ALA A 40 -4.61 -2.74 -13.39
CA ALA A 40 -4.06 -3.86 -14.15
C ALA A 40 -2.82 -4.46 -13.46
N VAL A 41 -1.91 -3.62 -12.94
CA VAL A 41 -0.69 -4.07 -12.26
C VAL A 41 -1.01 -4.89 -11.00
N MET A 42 -2.07 -4.54 -10.27
CA MET A 42 -2.52 -5.32 -9.10
C MET A 42 -2.89 -6.76 -9.46
N THR A 43 -3.64 -6.94 -10.56
CA THR A 43 -4.02 -8.26 -11.05
C THR A 43 -2.80 -9.05 -11.50
N ILE A 44 -1.86 -8.41 -12.20
CA ILE A 44 -0.60 -9.03 -12.64
C ILE A 44 0.22 -9.47 -11.41
N GLY A 45 0.30 -8.64 -10.36
CA GLY A 45 0.99 -8.97 -9.12
C GLY A 45 0.44 -10.22 -8.43
N LEU A 46 -0.88 -10.38 -8.37
CA LEU A 46 -1.51 -11.58 -7.82
C LEU A 46 -1.23 -12.81 -8.67
N ILE A 47 -1.33 -12.69 -10.00
CA ILE A 47 -1.02 -13.80 -10.92
C ILE A 47 0.43 -14.27 -10.74
N LEU A 48 1.39 -13.34 -10.68
CA LEU A 48 2.80 -13.67 -10.46
C LEU A 48 3.05 -14.32 -9.10
N SER A 49 2.36 -13.87 -8.05
CA SER A 49 2.44 -14.49 -6.72
C SER A 49 1.97 -15.95 -6.74
N VAL A 50 0.88 -16.26 -7.45
CA VAL A 50 0.39 -17.63 -7.61
C VAL A 50 1.39 -18.50 -8.39
N LEU A 51 1.96 -17.97 -9.49
CA LEU A 51 2.99 -18.69 -10.24
C LEU A 51 4.22 -19.01 -9.37
N ALA A 52 4.67 -18.06 -8.56
CA ALA A 52 5.77 -18.26 -7.62
C ALA A 52 5.44 -19.30 -6.53
N LEU A 53 4.21 -19.31 -6.03
CA LEU A 53 3.72 -20.31 -5.07
C LEU A 53 3.77 -21.72 -5.66
N ILE A 54 3.28 -21.89 -6.89
CA ILE A 54 3.28 -23.18 -7.58
C ILE A 54 4.72 -23.69 -7.77
N ILE A 55 5.63 -22.85 -8.27
CA ILE A 55 7.04 -23.23 -8.45
C ILE A 55 7.68 -23.64 -7.11
N SER A 56 7.43 -22.87 -6.06
CA SER A 56 7.96 -23.14 -4.72
C SER A 56 7.41 -24.46 -4.14
N ALA A 57 6.13 -24.75 -4.34
CA ALA A 57 5.50 -25.99 -3.91
C ALA A 57 6.07 -27.21 -4.63
N ILE A 58 6.35 -27.10 -5.94
CA ILE A 58 7.00 -28.16 -6.72
C ILE A 58 8.41 -28.45 -6.18
N VAL A 59 9.22 -27.40 -5.97
CA VAL A 59 10.59 -27.54 -5.42
C VAL A 59 10.56 -28.15 -4.02
N TRP A 60 9.59 -27.78 -3.19
CA TRP A 60 9.41 -28.38 -1.87
C TRP A 60 9.05 -29.86 -1.96
N GLY A 61 8.12 -30.25 -2.84
CA GLY A 61 7.70 -31.64 -3.03
C GLY A 61 8.85 -32.55 -3.50
N PHE A 62 9.63 -32.11 -4.48
CA PHE A 62 10.81 -32.86 -4.94
C PHE A 62 11.93 -32.88 -3.88
N GLY A 63 12.18 -31.75 -3.21
CA GLY A 63 13.17 -31.67 -2.14
C GLY A 63 12.84 -32.56 -0.94
N ALA A 64 11.56 -32.68 -0.58
CA ALA A 64 11.08 -33.51 0.52
C ALA A 64 11.20 -35.01 0.23
N ASN A 65 10.99 -35.44 -1.02
CA ASN A 65 11.16 -36.84 -1.43
C ASN A 65 12.63 -37.24 -1.62
N SER A 66 13.51 -36.28 -1.94
CA SER A 66 14.93 -36.54 -2.20
C SER A 66 15.81 -36.57 -0.94
N SER A 67 15.26 -36.39 0.27
CA SER A 67 16.03 -36.22 1.52
C SER A 67 17.14 -35.17 1.43
N ASN A 68 16.96 -34.16 0.56
CA ASN A 68 17.92 -33.08 0.32
C ASN A 68 17.45 -31.82 1.07
N PRO A 69 17.94 -31.57 2.30
CA PRO A 69 17.43 -30.50 3.19
C PRO A 69 17.60 -29.09 2.61
N HIS A 70 18.57 -28.89 1.72
CA HIS A 70 18.77 -27.58 1.07
C HIS A 70 17.63 -27.24 0.08
N LEU A 71 17.19 -28.21 -0.73
CA LEU A 71 16.06 -28.01 -1.66
C LEU A 71 14.72 -27.99 -0.91
N ALA A 72 14.53 -28.89 0.06
CA ALA A 72 13.32 -28.93 0.88
C ALA A 72 13.13 -27.64 1.70
N GLY A 73 14.22 -27.08 2.23
CA GLY A 73 14.21 -25.81 2.98
C GLY A 73 13.89 -24.61 2.09
N ARG A 74 14.51 -24.52 0.90
CA ARG A 74 14.25 -23.44 -0.06
C ARG A 74 12.81 -23.43 -0.57
N GLY A 75 12.21 -24.60 -0.80
CA GLY A 75 10.81 -24.72 -1.18
C GLY A 75 9.85 -24.18 -0.10
N LYS A 76 10.07 -24.52 1.18
CA LYS A 76 9.24 -24.03 2.30
C LYS A 76 9.26 -22.51 2.42
N ILE A 77 10.45 -21.90 2.35
CA ILE A 77 10.60 -20.44 2.41
C ILE A 77 9.95 -19.79 1.18
N GLY A 78 10.08 -20.37 -0.02
CA GLY A 78 9.43 -19.86 -1.23
C GLY A 78 7.90 -19.80 -1.12
N VAL A 79 7.27 -20.80 -0.50
CA VAL A 79 5.81 -20.81 -0.24
C VAL A 79 5.42 -19.69 0.73
N LEU A 80 6.20 -19.47 1.79
CA LEU A 80 5.93 -18.39 2.75
C LEU A 80 6.09 -17.01 2.11
N VAL A 81 7.13 -16.79 1.30
CA VAL A 81 7.38 -15.52 0.62
C VAL A 81 6.29 -15.21 -0.41
N SER A 82 5.88 -16.21 -1.20
CA SER A 82 4.79 -16.03 -2.17
C SER A 82 3.45 -15.71 -1.48
N CYS A 83 3.13 -16.39 -0.38
CA CYS A 83 1.96 -16.08 0.43
C CYS A 83 2.01 -14.66 1.01
N GLY A 84 3.16 -14.25 1.56
CA GLY A 84 3.37 -12.88 2.05
C GLY A 84 3.16 -11.84 0.95
N ALA A 85 3.69 -12.08 -0.25
CA ALA A 85 3.49 -11.21 -1.39
C ALA A 85 2.00 -11.09 -1.79
N ALA A 86 1.25 -12.20 -1.79
CA ALA A 86 -0.18 -12.19 -2.07
C ALA A 86 -0.97 -11.34 -1.06
N VAL A 87 -0.68 -11.50 0.24
CA VAL A 87 -1.32 -10.74 1.32
C VAL A 87 -1.01 -9.26 1.18
N ILE A 88 0.25 -8.88 0.89
CA ILE A 88 0.64 -7.48 0.69
C ILE A 88 -0.11 -6.88 -0.51
N CYS A 89 -0.15 -7.58 -1.65
CA CYS A 89 -0.89 -7.13 -2.81
C CYS A 89 -2.40 -6.96 -2.52
N GLY A 90 -3.03 -7.88 -1.80
CA GLY A 90 -4.45 -7.78 -1.45
C GLY A 90 -4.75 -6.67 -0.43
N ALA A 91 -3.92 -6.55 0.61
CA ALA A 91 -4.12 -5.61 1.72
C ALA A 91 -3.70 -4.17 1.37
N ALA A 92 -2.91 -3.96 0.32
CA ALA A 92 -2.45 -2.63 -0.08
C ALA A 92 -3.63 -1.66 -0.32
N VAL A 93 -4.68 -2.10 -1.02
CA VAL A 93 -5.84 -1.24 -1.34
C VAL A 93 -6.59 -0.83 -0.09
N THR A 94 -6.84 -1.75 0.84
CA THR A 94 -7.56 -1.44 2.08
C THR A 94 -6.76 -0.48 2.95
N LEU A 95 -5.45 -0.66 3.03
CA LEU A 95 -4.54 0.19 3.80
C LEU A 95 -4.45 1.61 3.21
N ILE A 96 -4.36 1.75 1.89
CA ILE A 96 -4.39 3.06 1.21
C ILE A 96 -5.71 3.78 1.49
N ASN A 97 -6.84 3.08 1.38
CA ASN A 97 -8.16 3.66 1.68
C ASN A 97 -8.28 4.06 3.15
N PHE A 98 -7.72 3.29 4.08
CA PHE A 98 -7.72 3.64 5.50
C PHE A 98 -7.00 4.96 5.76
N PHE A 99 -5.75 5.09 5.34
CA PHE A 99 -4.97 6.32 5.57
C PHE A 99 -5.55 7.52 4.83
N TRP A 100 -6.13 7.31 3.64
CA TRP A 100 -6.86 8.35 2.92
C TRP A 100 -8.03 8.90 3.74
N ASN A 101 -8.85 8.04 4.34
CA ASN A 101 -9.97 8.48 5.17
C ASN A 101 -9.52 9.15 6.47
N VAL A 102 -8.44 8.69 7.09
CA VAL A 102 -7.88 9.33 8.30
C VAL A 102 -7.36 10.73 7.99
N GLY A 103 -6.65 10.92 6.87
CA GLY A 103 -6.10 12.22 6.49
C GLY A 103 -7.13 13.29 6.13
N GLN A 104 -8.38 12.91 5.85
CA GLN A 104 -9.48 13.84 5.60
C GLN A 104 -10.26 14.21 6.89
N GLN A 105 -9.97 13.54 8.02
CA GLN A 105 -10.62 13.80 9.31
C GLN A 105 -9.84 14.82 10.17
N VAL A 106 -8.57 15.07 9.85
CA VAL A 106 -7.67 16.04 10.52
C VAL A 106 -7.47 17.26 9.66
#